data_AF-C3XPM7-F1
#
_entry.id   AF-C3XPM7-F1
#
_cell.length_a   1.000
_cell.length_b   1.000
_cell.length_c   1.000
_cell.angle_alpha   90.00
_cell.angle_beta   90.00
_cell.angle_gamma   90.00
#
_symmetry.space_group_name_H-M   'P 1'
#
loop_
_entity.id
_entity.type
_entity.pdbx_description
1 polymer ?
#
loop_
_entity_poly.entity_id
_entity_poly.type
_entity_poly.pdbx_seq_one_letter_code
_entity_poly.pdbx_strand_id
1 'polypeptide(L)'
;RPFPTPSSALPPAATPKLDIAVMEKKSQAILVEYLRRGDLKEAIRCVKELNPVSLLNVLVEHFLSQTLERNPQARVATGHLLHDLVKQEVIPVDQYLKGLGGILEFADDIAIDIPHIWSYLGELIGPMVQDGSVPLTFLKEACTPLVACDKADLLVSEILHQAAKNIGPKRVGELWKSSGLDWKDFLAKNEDVQDFVQKKNLGYTLDESRSLPRKPEPLTMDRIQDELERLLMNDRADNKKIFDWIEANLDEATTKEQTFIRALMTAVCRSAITGEGSRLRYDTQAIQKRVVLLQKYLDNESSRELQALFALQALMVQLDQPPNLLRMFFDTLYDEDVISEDAFYAWESNTDPSEQEGKSVALKSITAFMSWLREAEEE
;
A
#
# COMPACT_ATOMS: atom_id res chain seq x y z
N ARG A 1 -15.52 -70.05 60.63
CA ARG A 1 -15.99 -68.81 59.95
C ARG A 1 -14.75 -67.97 59.66
N PRO A 2 -14.45 -67.65 58.39
CA PRO A 2 -13.23 -66.93 58.04
C PRO A 2 -13.40 -65.41 58.21
N PHE A 3 -12.25 -64.74 58.34
CA PHE A 3 -12.06 -63.29 58.47
C PHE A 3 -12.61 -62.50 57.27
N PRO A 4 -13.00 -61.21 57.45
CA PRO A 4 -13.40 -60.36 56.33
C PRO A 4 -12.18 -59.97 55.49
N THR A 5 -12.26 -60.17 54.19
CA THR A 5 -11.32 -59.67 53.18
C THR A 5 -11.38 -58.15 53.10
N PRO A 6 -10.25 -57.44 52.94
CA PRO A 6 -10.26 -56.01 52.70
C PRO A 6 -10.80 -55.70 51.30
N SER A 7 -11.73 -54.75 51.25
CA SER A 7 -12.33 -54.22 50.03
C SER A 7 -11.24 -53.70 49.08
N SER A 8 -11.13 -54.31 47.90
CA SER A 8 -10.30 -53.83 46.80
C SER A 8 -10.86 -52.49 46.34
N ALA A 9 -10.20 -51.40 46.73
CA ALA A 9 -10.41 -50.10 46.12
C ALA A 9 -10.17 -50.22 44.60
N LEU A 10 -11.16 -49.87 43.80
CA LEU A 10 -11.03 -49.71 42.36
C LEU A 10 -9.87 -48.73 42.08
N PRO A 11 -8.97 -49.02 41.12
CA PRO A 11 -7.97 -48.05 40.72
C PRO A 11 -8.68 -46.80 40.19
N PRO A 12 -8.17 -45.58 40.48
CA PRO A 12 -8.73 -44.37 39.92
C PRO A 12 -8.70 -44.49 38.39
N ALA A 13 -9.85 -44.27 37.76
CA ALA A 13 -9.99 -44.30 36.30
C ALA A 13 -8.90 -43.41 35.69
N ALA A 14 -7.97 -44.02 34.97
CA ALA A 14 -6.96 -43.30 34.22
C ALA A 14 -7.68 -42.40 33.22
N THR A 15 -7.52 -41.09 33.36
CA THR A 15 -7.95 -40.12 32.37
C THR A 15 -7.38 -40.54 31.01
N PRO A 16 -8.21 -40.69 29.95
CA PRO A 16 -7.70 -41.08 28.65
C PRO A 16 -6.70 -40.03 28.19
N LYS A 17 -5.43 -40.42 28.01
CA LYS A 17 -4.43 -39.58 27.36
C LYS A 17 -4.95 -39.30 25.95
N LEU A 18 -5.28 -38.04 25.69
CA LEU A 18 -5.61 -37.58 24.35
C LEU A 18 -4.39 -37.87 23.45
N ASP A 19 -4.57 -38.65 22.38
CA ASP A 19 -3.55 -38.83 21.35
C ASP A 19 -3.66 -37.73 20.29
N ILE A 20 -2.63 -37.60 19.43
CA ILE A 20 -2.56 -36.56 18.40
C ILE A 20 -3.75 -36.67 17.43
N ALA A 21 -4.10 -37.88 17.00
CA ALA A 21 -5.18 -38.11 16.05
C ALA A 21 -6.56 -37.71 16.61
N VAL A 22 -6.82 -37.96 17.90
CA VAL A 22 -8.05 -37.51 18.56
C VAL A 22 -8.03 -36.00 18.73
N MET A 23 -6.87 -35.38 19.00
CA MET A 23 -6.75 -33.92 19.03
C MET A 23 -7.10 -33.32 17.66
N GLU A 24 -6.49 -33.78 16.57
CA GLU A 24 -6.78 -33.32 15.20
C GLU A 24 -8.26 -33.45 14.85
N LYS A 25 -8.88 -34.59 15.19
CA LYS A 25 -10.31 -34.82 14.93
C LYS A 25 -11.19 -33.82 15.69
N LYS A 26 -10.86 -33.52 16.95
CA LYS A 26 -11.58 -32.53 17.76
C LYS A 26 -11.35 -31.11 17.23
N SER A 27 -10.11 -30.78 16.88
CA SER A 27 -9.74 -29.51 16.24
C SER A 27 -10.53 -29.28 14.95
N GLN A 28 -10.62 -30.30 14.10
CA GLN A 28 -11.41 -30.24 12.87
C GLN A 28 -12.89 -29.92 13.15
N ALA A 29 -13.49 -30.58 14.14
CA ALA A 29 -14.89 -30.35 14.50
C ALA A 29 -15.12 -28.91 14.96
N ILE A 30 -14.27 -28.41 15.86
CA ILE A 30 -14.36 -27.04 16.39
C ILE A 30 -14.21 -26.02 15.27
N LEU A 31 -13.18 -26.15 14.43
CA LEU A 31 -12.91 -25.23 13.33
C LEU A 31 -14.07 -25.19 12.32
N VAL A 32 -14.58 -26.36 11.91
CA VAL A 32 -15.69 -26.44 10.94
C VAL A 32 -16.97 -25.83 11.50
N GLU A 33 -17.29 -26.08 12.78
CA GLU A 33 -18.46 -25.49 13.41
C GLU A 33 -18.33 -23.97 13.58
N TYR A 34 -17.15 -23.50 13.99
CA TYR A 34 -16.85 -22.08 14.08
C TYR A 34 -16.99 -21.37 12.73
N LEU A 35 -16.36 -21.89 11.68
CA LEU A 35 -16.43 -21.29 10.34
C LEU A 35 -17.85 -21.34 9.74
N ARG A 36 -18.70 -22.28 10.17
CA ARG A 36 -20.10 -22.36 9.73
C ARG A 36 -21.01 -21.39 10.49
N ARG A 37 -20.84 -21.27 11.81
CA ARG A 37 -21.77 -20.55 12.70
C ARG A 37 -21.30 -19.15 13.07
N GLY A 38 -20.01 -18.87 13.00
CA GLY A 38 -19.40 -17.62 13.47
C GLY A 38 -19.44 -17.43 14.99
N ASP A 39 -19.78 -18.47 15.76
CA ASP A 39 -19.92 -18.37 17.21
C ASP A 39 -18.56 -18.50 17.90
N LEU A 40 -17.92 -17.35 18.11
CA LEU A 40 -16.61 -17.25 18.75
C LEU A 40 -16.62 -17.70 20.21
N LYS A 41 -17.70 -17.41 20.95
CA LYS A 41 -17.80 -17.75 22.38
C LYS A 41 -17.87 -19.26 22.56
N GLU A 42 -18.66 -19.91 21.72
CA GLU A 42 -18.79 -21.37 21.73
C GLU A 42 -17.49 -22.06 21.31
N ALA A 43 -16.83 -21.58 20.25
CA ALA A 43 -15.54 -22.12 19.82
C ALA A 43 -14.49 -22.07 20.94
N ILE A 44 -14.40 -20.93 21.65
CA ILE A 44 -13.47 -20.77 22.78
C ILE A 44 -13.83 -21.71 23.94
N ARG A 45 -15.13 -21.90 24.24
CA ARG A 45 -15.59 -22.86 25.25
C ARG A 45 -15.16 -24.28 24.90
N CYS A 46 -15.37 -24.70 23.65
CA CYS A 46 -14.97 -26.01 23.17
C CYS A 46 -13.45 -26.24 23.29
N VAL A 47 -12.63 -25.22 23.01
CA VAL A 47 -11.17 -25.33 23.18
C VAL A 47 -10.78 -25.42 24.67
N LYS A 48 -11.44 -24.67 25.57
CA LYS A 48 -11.21 -24.76 27.03
C LYS A 48 -11.53 -26.16 27.60
N GLU A 49 -12.44 -26.90 26.96
CA GLU A 49 -12.79 -28.27 27.33
C GLU A 49 -11.80 -29.32 26.82
N LEU A 50 -10.81 -28.92 26.01
CA LEU A 50 -9.73 -29.78 25.57
C LEU A 50 -8.66 -29.90 26.68
N ASN A 51 -8.37 -31.14 27.07
CA ASN A 51 -7.32 -31.49 28.01
C ASN A 51 -6.52 -32.66 27.38
N PRO A 52 -5.18 -32.61 27.27
CA PRO A 52 -4.22 -31.71 27.92
C PRO A 52 -3.72 -30.53 27.07
N VAL A 53 -3.26 -29.49 27.81
CA VAL A 53 -2.62 -28.26 27.29
C VAL A 53 -1.41 -28.55 26.40
N SER A 54 -0.72 -29.68 26.61
CA SER A 54 0.50 -30.07 25.87
C SER A 54 0.30 -30.40 24.39
N LEU A 55 -0.94 -30.42 23.91
CA LEU A 55 -1.30 -30.66 22.51
C LEU A 55 -1.98 -29.46 21.86
N LEU A 56 -1.99 -28.30 22.51
CA LEU A 56 -2.57 -27.08 21.92
C LEU A 56 -1.80 -26.59 20.70
N ASN A 57 -0.48 -26.83 20.64
CA ASN A 57 0.31 -26.57 19.44
C ASN A 57 -0.20 -27.36 18.22
N VAL A 58 -0.64 -28.62 18.43
CA VAL A 58 -1.22 -29.45 17.36
C VAL A 58 -2.55 -28.87 16.89
N LEU A 59 -3.36 -28.35 17.81
CA LEU A 59 -4.61 -27.67 17.44
C LEU A 59 -4.36 -26.42 16.61
N VAL A 60 -3.37 -25.59 17.00
CA VAL A 60 -3.00 -24.37 16.27
C VAL A 60 -2.52 -24.71 14.87
N GLU A 61 -1.59 -25.65 14.75
CA GLU A 61 -1.08 -26.15 13.46
C GLU A 61 -2.22 -26.68 12.59
N HIS A 62 -3.12 -27.49 13.16
CA HIS A 62 -4.29 -28.02 12.45
C HIS A 62 -5.22 -26.90 11.95
N PHE A 63 -5.49 -25.88 12.76
CA PHE A 63 -6.34 -24.75 12.36
C PHE A 63 -5.76 -23.98 11.18
N LEU A 64 -4.46 -23.69 11.24
CA LEU A 64 -3.75 -22.97 10.20
C LEU A 64 -3.71 -23.81 8.90
N SER A 65 -3.27 -25.07 8.98
CA SER A 65 -3.14 -25.96 7.81
C SER A 65 -4.48 -26.22 7.12
N GLN A 66 -5.57 -26.44 7.87
CA GLN A 66 -6.90 -26.69 7.28
C GLN A 66 -7.56 -25.46 6.67
N THR A 67 -7.04 -24.27 6.96
CA THR A 67 -7.61 -23.00 6.51
C THR A 67 -6.75 -22.30 5.46
N LEU A 68 -5.46 -22.63 5.35
CA LEU A 68 -4.49 -21.95 4.48
C LEU A 68 -5.01 -21.78 3.04
N GLU A 69 -5.57 -22.83 2.45
CA GLU A 69 -6.08 -22.83 1.08
C GLU A 69 -7.59 -22.54 0.96
N ARG A 70 -8.26 -22.16 2.06
CA ARG A 70 -9.67 -21.76 2.03
C ARG A 70 -9.84 -20.34 1.47
N ASN A 71 -11.07 -19.85 1.45
CA ASN A 71 -11.33 -18.47 1.02
C ASN A 71 -10.79 -17.45 2.06
N PRO A 72 -10.57 -16.18 1.67
CA PRO A 72 -10.04 -15.14 2.57
C PRO A 72 -10.87 -14.93 3.84
N GLN A 73 -12.19 -15.04 3.76
CA GLN A 73 -13.08 -14.88 4.91
C GLN A 73 -12.82 -15.95 5.97
N ALA A 74 -12.60 -17.20 5.56
CA ALA A 74 -12.28 -18.29 6.48
C ALA A 74 -10.90 -18.12 7.13
N ARG A 75 -9.90 -17.63 6.38
CA ARG A 75 -8.57 -17.34 6.92
C ARG A 75 -8.62 -16.25 7.99
N VAL A 76 -9.22 -15.11 7.66
CA VAL A 76 -9.36 -13.99 8.61
C VAL A 76 -10.16 -14.41 9.84
N ALA A 77 -11.27 -15.13 9.67
CA ALA A 77 -12.06 -15.64 10.81
C ALA A 77 -11.24 -16.58 11.71
N THR A 78 -10.46 -17.48 11.12
CA THR A 78 -9.59 -18.39 11.89
C THR A 78 -8.50 -17.62 12.63
N GLY A 79 -7.94 -16.58 12.02
CA GLY A 79 -7.01 -15.66 12.69
C GLY A 79 -7.63 -14.96 13.89
N HIS A 80 -8.88 -14.48 13.79
CA HIS A 80 -9.60 -13.91 14.93
C HIS A 80 -9.86 -14.94 16.05
N LEU A 81 -10.21 -16.18 15.70
CA LEU A 81 -10.36 -17.25 16.68
C LEU A 81 -9.05 -17.51 17.44
N LEU A 82 -7.94 -17.65 16.71
CA LEU A 82 -6.62 -17.86 17.33
C LEU A 82 -6.22 -16.67 18.20
N HIS A 83 -6.44 -15.44 17.74
CA HIS A 83 -6.20 -14.23 18.52
C HIS A 83 -6.97 -14.25 19.85
N ASP A 84 -8.27 -14.52 19.82
CA ASP A 84 -9.07 -14.50 21.04
C ASP A 84 -8.74 -15.66 22.00
N LEU A 85 -8.30 -16.80 21.47
CA LEU A 85 -7.80 -17.91 22.28
C LEU A 85 -6.49 -17.54 22.99
N VAL A 86 -5.58 -16.83 22.33
CA VAL A 86 -4.32 -16.35 22.94
C VAL A 86 -4.61 -15.22 23.93
N LYS A 87 -5.42 -14.23 23.54
CA LYS A 87 -5.81 -13.09 24.38
C LYS A 87 -6.52 -13.50 25.68
N GLN A 88 -7.31 -14.57 25.64
CA GLN A 88 -7.97 -15.13 26.83
C GLN A 88 -7.10 -16.16 27.58
N GLU A 89 -5.82 -16.29 27.23
CA GLU A 89 -4.87 -17.23 27.84
C GLU A 89 -5.33 -18.70 27.77
N VAL A 90 -6.20 -19.03 26.82
CA VAL A 90 -6.63 -20.42 26.55
C VAL A 90 -5.52 -21.16 25.84
N ILE A 91 -4.85 -20.49 24.90
CA ILE A 91 -3.65 -20.97 24.23
C ILE A 91 -2.49 -20.10 24.70
N PRO A 92 -1.55 -20.66 25.48
CA PRO A 92 -0.31 -19.98 25.80
C PRO A 92 0.46 -19.58 24.53
N VAL A 93 1.16 -18.44 24.57
CA VAL A 93 1.89 -17.90 23.41
C VAL A 93 2.94 -18.89 22.89
N ASP A 94 3.60 -19.65 23.76
CA ASP A 94 4.58 -20.69 23.37
C ASP A 94 3.93 -21.83 22.57
N GLN A 95 2.69 -22.22 22.92
CA GLN A 95 1.95 -23.23 22.17
C GLN A 95 1.49 -22.70 20.81
N TYR A 96 1.09 -21.43 20.76
CA TYR A 96 0.77 -20.76 19.50
C TYR A 96 2.00 -20.69 18.57
N LEU A 97 3.14 -20.21 19.07
CA LEU A 97 4.38 -20.11 18.32
C LEU A 97 4.87 -21.48 17.84
N LYS A 98 4.76 -22.52 18.68
CA LYS A 98 5.12 -23.89 18.29
C LYS A 98 4.23 -24.43 17.18
N GLY A 99 2.92 -24.19 17.22
CA GLY A 99 2.00 -24.61 16.17
C GLY A 99 2.18 -23.80 14.86
N LEU A 100 2.46 -22.51 14.98
CA LEU A 100 2.80 -21.65 13.84
C LEU A 100 4.12 -22.07 13.18
N GLY A 101 5.12 -22.41 14.00
CA GLY A 101 6.43 -22.90 13.54
C GLY A 101 6.33 -24.14 12.65
N GLY A 102 5.39 -25.05 12.92
CA GLY A 102 5.16 -26.24 12.09
C GLY A 102 4.79 -25.95 10.63
N ILE A 103 4.25 -24.75 10.35
CA ILE A 103 3.96 -24.30 8.98
C ILE A 103 5.07 -23.40 8.46
N LEU A 104 5.57 -22.47 9.29
CA LEU A 104 6.60 -21.53 8.85
C LEU A 104 7.94 -22.21 8.52
N GLU A 105 8.24 -23.34 9.14
CA GLU A 105 9.42 -24.15 8.82
C GLU A 105 9.45 -24.63 7.36
N PHE A 106 8.28 -24.91 6.77
CA PHE A 106 8.14 -25.40 5.40
C PHE A 106 7.50 -24.36 4.46
N ALA A 107 7.29 -23.12 4.90
CA ALA A 107 6.54 -22.13 4.12
C ALA A 107 7.20 -21.79 2.78
N ASP A 108 8.54 -21.82 2.69
CA ASP A 108 9.26 -21.60 1.43
C ASP A 108 9.05 -22.76 0.43
N ASP A 109 9.03 -24.00 0.91
CA ASP A 109 8.72 -25.17 0.09
C ASP A 109 7.25 -25.15 -0.37
N ILE A 110 6.32 -24.82 0.55
CA ILE A 110 4.89 -24.72 0.21
C ILE A 110 4.66 -23.58 -0.79
N ALA A 111 5.47 -22.52 -0.79
CA ALA A 111 5.36 -21.42 -1.75
C ALA A 111 5.57 -21.87 -3.22
N ILE A 112 6.21 -23.01 -3.44
CA ILE A 112 6.37 -23.62 -4.78
C ILE A 112 5.00 -24.04 -5.33
N ASP A 113 4.19 -24.68 -4.50
CA ASP A 113 2.85 -25.17 -4.88
C ASP A 113 1.77 -24.09 -4.70
N ILE A 114 1.98 -23.15 -3.77
CA ILE A 114 1.02 -22.10 -3.40
C ILE A 114 1.71 -20.72 -3.50
N PRO A 115 1.71 -20.09 -4.70
CA PRO A 115 2.41 -18.82 -4.91
C PRO A 115 1.95 -17.65 -4.01
N HIS A 116 0.73 -17.73 -3.47
CA HIS A 116 0.12 -16.70 -2.62
C HIS A 116 0.22 -17.00 -1.12
N ILE A 117 1.00 -18.01 -0.70
CA ILE A 117 1.08 -18.45 0.69
C ILE A 117 1.38 -17.31 1.68
N TRP A 118 2.28 -16.38 1.33
CA TRP A 118 2.64 -15.27 2.21
C TRP A 118 1.45 -14.37 2.53
N SER A 119 0.61 -14.10 1.53
CA SER A 119 -0.61 -13.32 1.73
C SER A 119 -1.66 -14.10 2.53
N TYR A 120 -1.74 -15.42 2.34
CA TYR A 120 -2.63 -16.29 3.11
C TYR A 120 -2.22 -16.38 4.58
N LEU A 121 -0.92 -16.49 4.85
CA LEU A 121 -0.37 -16.41 6.20
C LEU A 121 -0.56 -15.01 6.81
N GLY A 122 -0.42 -13.95 6.01
CA GLY A 122 -0.76 -12.59 6.41
C GLY A 122 -2.22 -12.45 6.87
N GLU A 123 -3.16 -13.10 6.18
CA GLU A 123 -4.59 -13.13 6.56
C GLU A 123 -4.86 -13.94 7.83
N LEU A 124 -4.12 -15.03 8.04
CA LEU A 124 -4.22 -15.88 9.24
C LEU A 124 -3.59 -15.24 10.48
N ILE A 125 -2.48 -14.53 10.32
CA ILE A 125 -1.68 -14.00 11.43
C ILE A 125 -1.98 -12.51 11.68
N GLY A 126 -2.39 -11.75 10.66
CA GLY A 126 -2.74 -10.33 10.76
C GLY A 126 -3.65 -9.95 11.93
N PRO A 127 -4.70 -10.74 12.27
CA PRO A 127 -5.52 -10.50 13.46
C PRO A 127 -4.75 -10.49 14.79
N MET A 128 -3.59 -11.13 14.89
CA MET A 128 -2.73 -11.06 16.09
C MET A 128 -2.21 -9.65 16.40
N VAL A 129 -2.22 -8.75 15.41
CA VAL A 129 -1.69 -7.38 15.50
C VAL A 129 -2.80 -6.35 15.81
N GLN A 130 -4.07 -6.75 15.86
CA GLN A 130 -5.19 -5.81 15.73
C GLN A 130 -5.47 -4.91 16.95
N ASP A 131 -5.22 -5.35 18.18
CA ASP A 131 -5.61 -4.60 19.39
C ASP A 131 -4.50 -4.43 20.43
N GLY A 132 -3.29 -4.91 20.12
CA GLY A 132 -2.13 -4.85 21.00
C GLY A 132 -2.21 -5.77 22.23
N SER A 133 -3.19 -6.68 22.30
CA SER A 133 -3.29 -7.66 23.39
C SER A 133 -2.18 -8.71 23.35
N VAL A 134 -1.69 -9.04 22.16
CA VAL A 134 -0.53 -9.90 21.95
C VAL A 134 0.69 -9.02 21.63
N PRO A 135 1.76 -9.05 22.44
CA PRO A 135 2.97 -8.28 22.15
C PRO A 135 3.58 -8.69 20.81
N LEU A 136 3.79 -7.73 19.90
CA LEU A 136 4.28 -8.02 18.54
C LEU A 136 5.67 -8.68 18.51
N THR A 137 6.40 -8.66 19.62
CA THR A 137 7.68 -9.36 19.78
C THR A 137 7.60 -10.85 19.41
N PHE A 138 6.41 -11.48 19.45
CA PHE A 138 6.20 -12.84 18.97
C PHE A 138 6.63 -13.04 17.50
N LEU A 139 6.53 -11.99 16.66
CA LEU A 139 6.92 -12.04 15.25
C LEU A 139 8.39 -12.40 15.07
N LYS A 140 9.27 -11.91 15.97
CA LYS A 140 10.70 -12.20 15.92
C LYS A 140 10.98 -13.68 16.11
N GLU A 141 10.31 -14.30 17.08
CA GLU A 141 10.44 -15.73 17.34
C GLU A 141 9.80 -16.56 16.22
N ALA A 142 8.58 -16.20 15.81
CA ALA A 142 7.85 -16.88 14.73
C ALA A 142 8.62 -16.88 13.40
N CYS A 143 9.28 -15.78 13.05
CA CYS A 143 9.99 -15.65 11.78
C CYS A 143 11.41 -16.25 11.80
N THR A 144 11.88 -16.82 12.92
CA THR A 144 13.23 -17.40 13.00
C THR A 144 13.55 -18.38 11.85
N PRO A 145 12.66 -19.31 11.46
CA PRO A 145 12.92 -20.20 10.31
C PRO A 145 13.03 -19.44 8.97
N LEU A 146 12.31 -18.34 8.83
CA LEU A 146 12.22 -17.55 7.60
C LEU A 146 13.39 -16.59 7.42
N VAL A 147 14.06 -16.21 8.50
CA VAL A 147 15.31 -15.43 8.44
C VAL A 147 16.41 -16.25 7.77
N ALA A 148 16.39 -17.59 7.91
CA ALA A 148 17.39 -18.46 7.28
C ALA A 148 17.24 -18.58 5.76
N CYS A 149 16.05 -18.30 5.21
CA CYS A 149 15.76 -18.36 3.77
C CYS A 149 15.44 -16.99 3.14
N ASP A 150 15.72 -15.88 3.85
CA ASP A 150 15.45 -14.50 3.41
C ASP A 150 13.97 -14.28 2.98
N LYS A 151 13.02 -14.81 3.77
CA LYS A 151 11.56 -14.66 3.56
C LYS A 151 10.81 -14.00 4.72
N ALA A 152 11.50 -13.69 5.81
CA ALA A 152 10.88 -13.11 6.99
C ALA A 152 10.25 -11.74 6.71
N ASP A 153 10.94 -10.93 5.90
CA ASP A 153 10.49 -9.62 5.42
C ASP A 153 9.14 -9.70 4.66
N LEU A 154 8.97 -10.72 3.81
CA LEU A 154 7.75 -10.94 3.03
C LEU A 154 6.57 -11.25 3.94
N LEU A 155 6.73 -12.19 4.88
CA LEU A 155 5.66 -12.55 5.80
C LEU A 155 5.26 -11.36 6.68
N VAL A 156 6.24 -10.69 7.30
CA VAL A 156 5.96 -9.56 8.19
C VAL A 156 5.28 -8.43 7.42
N SER A 157 5.68 -8.17 6.18
CA SER A 157 5.00 -7.19 5.30
C SER A 157 3.52 -7.51 5.13
N GLU A 158 3.19 -8.75 4.75
CA GLU A 158 1.80 -9.18 4.53
C GLU A 158 0.95 -9.12 5.81
N ILE A 159 1.53 -9.48 6.96
CA ILE A 159 0.88 -9.36 8.28
C ILE A 159 0.53 -7.91 8.57
N LEU A 160 1.48 -6.99 8.39
CA LEU A 160 1.27 -5.56 8.66
C LEU A 160 0.28 -4.95 7.68
N HIS A 161 0.31 -5.31 6.40
CA HIS A 161 -0.69 -4.86 5.42
C HIS A 161 -2.09 -5.35 5.80
N GLN A 162 -2.24 -6.60 6.25
CA GLN A 162 -3.54 -7.08 6.71
C GLN A 162 -4.03 -6.38 7.97
N ALA A 163 -3.14 -6.17 8.94
CA ALA A 163 -3.48 -5.38 10.12
C ALA A 163 -3.89 -3.94 9.73
N ALA A 164 -3.17 -3.33 8.79
CA ALA A 164 -3.43 -1.96 8.35
C ALA A 164 -4.77 -1.81 7.61
N LYS A 165 -5.23 -2.84 6.89
CA LYS A 165 -6.59 -2.87 6.31
C LYS A 165 -7.69 -2.83 7.37
N ASN A 166 -7.43 -3.40 8.55
CA ASN A 166 -8.43 -3.51 9.62
C ASN A 166 -8.43 -2.31 10.58
N ILE A 167 -7.25 -1.86 11.03
CA ILE A 167 -7.12 -0.83 12.08
C ILE A 167 -6.41 0.45 11.62
N GLY A 168 -6.00 0.51 10.34
CA GLY A 168 -5.34 1.66 9.74
C GLY A 168 -3.82 1.67 9.91
N PRO A 169 -3.06 2.16 8.91
CA PRO A 169 -1.59 2.19 8.94
C PRO A 169 -0.99 2.90 10.16
N LYS A 170 -1.60 4.01 10.56
CA LYS A 170 -1.14 4.81 11.72
C LYS A 170 -1.13 3.98 13.01
N ARG A 171 -2.21 3.23 13.28
CA ARG A 171 -2.34 2.42 14.49
C ARG A 171 -1.38 1.23 14.49
N VAL A 172 -1.22 0.59 13.34
CA VAL A 172 -0.22 -0.48 13.17
C VAL A 172 1.20 0.06 13.41
N GLY A 173 1.52 1.23 12.89
CA GLY A 173 2.79 1.90 13.12
C GLY A 173 3.06 2.20 14.60
N GLU A 174 2.06 2.67 15.36
CA GLU A 174 2.16 2.86 16.81
C GLU A 174 2.44 1.54 17.55
N LEU A 175 1.77 0.45 17.17
CA LEU A 175 1.98 -0.87 17.77
C LEU A 175 3.37 -1.42 17.43
N TRP A 176 3.80 -1.30 16.17
CA TRP A 176 5.14 -1.68 15.73
C TRP A 176 6.21 -0.95 16.55
N LYS A 177 6.12 0.38 16.65
CA LYS A 177 7.09 1.19 17.38
C LYS A 177 7.10 0.89 18.88
N SER A 178 5.94 0.69 19.49
CA SER A 178 5.86 0.35 20.91
C SER A 178 6.38 -1.05 21.24
N SER A 179 6.45 -1.95 20.26
CA SER A 179 7.02 -3.30 20.43
C SER A 179 8.55 -3.34 20.49
N GLY A 180 9.24 -2.29 19.99
CA GLY A 180 10.70 -2.26 19.92
C GLY A 180 11.30 -3.17 18.85
N LEU A 181 10.49 -3.70 17.92
CA LEU A 181 10.96 -4.44 16.76
C LEU A 181 11.72 -3.52 15.78
N ASP A 182 12.75 -4.08 15.16
CA ASP A 182 13.53 -3.42 14.10
C ASP A 182 13.43 -4.26 12.83
N TRP A 183 13.26 -3.62 11.67
CA TRP A 183 13.25 -4.32 10.38
C TRP A 183 14.54 -5.11 10.12
N LYS A 184 15.67 -4.69 10.71
CA LYS A 184 16.92 -5.46 10.68
C LYS A 184 16.83 -6.86 11.27
N ASP A 185 15.82 -7.13 12.09
CA ASP A 185 15.57 -8.48 12.61
C ASP A 185 14.96 -9.42 11.55
N PHE A 186 14.43 -8.87 10.45
CA PHE A 186 13.69 -9.62 9.41
C PHE A 186 14.31 -9.49 8.01
N LEU A 187 15.11 -8.44 7.76
CA LEU A 187 15.73 -8.18 6.47
C LEU A 187 17.05 -8.94 6.29
N ALA A 188 17.41 -9.17 5.02
CA ALA A 188 18.74 -9.67 4.67
C ALA A 188 19.82 -8.66 5.07
N LYS A 189 21.03 -9.13 5.41
CA LYS A 189 22.12 -8.32 6.00
C LYS A 189 22.54 -7.08 5.21
N ASN A 190 22.28 -7.05 3.90
CA ASN A 190 22.71 -5.98 3.00
C ASN A 190 21.55 -5.12 2.49
N GLU A 191 20.32 -5.36 2.95
CA GLU A 191 19.15 -4.61 2.51
C GLU A 191 18.97 -3.34 3.33
N ASP A 192 18.75 -2.22 2.66
CA ASP A 192 18.48 -0.96 3.33
C ASP A 192 17.03 -0.92 3.83
N VAL A 193 16.87 -0.61 5.12
CA VAL A 193 15.56 -0.58 5.79
C VAL A 193 14.65 0.47 5.17
N GLN A 194 15.17 1.64 4.80
CA GLN A 194 14.36 2.74 4.26
C GLN A 194 13.87 2.42 2.85
N ASP A 195 14.77 1.97 1.98
CA ASP A 195 14.44 1.55 0.63
C ASP A 195 13.38 0.43 0.66
N PHE A 196 13.55 -0.55 1.56
CA PHE A 196 12.61 -1.64 1.75
C PHE A 196 11.22 -1.15 2.16
N VAL A 197 11.11 -0.39 3.25
CA VAL A 197 9.80 0.05 3.74
C VAL A 197 9.11 0.99 2.76
N GLN A 198 9.85 1.78 2.00
CA GLN A 198 9.28 2.60 0.94
C GLN A 198 8.75 1.74 -0.20
N LYS A 199 9.56 0.80 -0.70
CA LYS A 199 9.17 -0.14 -1.76
C LYS A 199 7.94 -0.98 -1.37
N LYS A 200 7.82 -1.34 -0.10
CA LYS A 200 6.71 -2.15 0.45
C LYS A 200 5.53 -1.32 0.96
N ASN A 201 5.55 0.01 0.87
CA ASN A 201 4.53 0.89 1.43
C ASN A 201 4.30 0.71 2.95
N LEU A 202 5.38 0.49 3.70
CA LEU A 202 5.42 0.27 5.15
C LEU A 202 6.04 1.45 5.92
N GLY A 203 6.13 2.64 5.30
CA GLY A 203 6.78 3.83 5.88
C GLY A 203 6.22 4.25 7.26
N TYR A 204 4.97 3.89 7.57
CA TYR A 204 4.35 4.13 8.88
C TYR A 204 5.00 3.35 10.05
N THR A 205 5.87 2.37 9.76
CA THR A 205 6.64 1.62 10.77
C THR A 205 7.93 2.32 11.19
N LEU A 206 8.35 3.37 10.48
CA LEU A 206 9.52 4.17 10.86
C LEU A 206 9.18 5.18 11.96
N ASP A 207 10.16 5.45 12.80
CA ASP A 207 10.07 6.43 13.88
C ASP A 207 10.43 7.82 13.32
N GLU A 208 9.45 8.74 13.27
CA GLU A 208 9.67 10.16 12.92
C GLU A 208 10.69 10.84 13.88
N SER A 209 10.97 10.22 15.03
CA SER A 209 11.82 10.71 16.13
C SER A 209 13.23 10.11 16.17
N ARG A 210 13.54 9.05 15.38
CA ARG A 210 14.93 8.57 15.18
C ARG A 210 15.55 8.99 13.85
N SER A 211 14.77 9.59 12.98
CA SER A 211 15.30 10.56 12.04
C SER A 211 15.94 11.70 12.86
N LEU A 212 17.26 11.91 12.68
CA LEU A 212 17.81 13.28 12.68
C LEU A 212 16.78 14.19 12.00
N PRO A 213 16.62 15.48 12.37
CA PRO A 213 15.74 16.37 11.62
C PRO A 213 16.26 16.47 10.19
N ARG A 214 15.80 15.54 9.35
CA ARG A 214 16.05 15.49 7.94
C ARG A 214 14.81 16.18 7.41
N LYS A 215 15.03 17.34 6.81
CA LYS A 215 14.05 18.00 5.94
C LYS A 215 13.34 16.91 5.14
N PRO A 216 12.00 16.98 4.96
CA PRO A 216 11.29 16.03 4.11
C PRO A 216 12.13 15.81 2.87
N GLU A 217 12.50 14.56 2.63
CA GLU A 217 13.28 14.22 1.46
C GLU A 217 12.48 14.76 0.28
N PRO A 218 13.02 15.71 -0.51
CA PRO A 218 12.22 16.40 -1.49
C PRO A 218 11.60 15.35 -2.40
N LEU A 219 10.27 15.37 -2.51
CA LEU A 219 9.58 14.55 -3.49
C LEU A 219 10.31 14.77 -4.81
N THR A 220 10.90 13.71 -5.36
CA THR A 220 11.54 13.83 -6.67
C THR A 220 10.49 14.30 -7.66
N MET A 221 10.89 15.09 -8.65
CA MET A 221 9.94 15.71 -9.58
C MET A 221 9.06 14.67 -10.30
N ASP A 222 9.62 13.50 -10.60
CA ASP A 222 8.88 12.36 -11.15
C ASP A 222 7.77 11.88 -10.21
N ARG A 223 8.04 11.80 -8.90
CA ARG A 223 7.05 11.41 -7.89
C ARG A 223 5.97 12.47 -7.68
N ILE A 224 6.33 13.75 -7.81
CA ILE A 224 5.35 14.84 -7.79
C ILE A 224 4.39 14.69 -8.98
N GLN A 225 4.93 14.45 -10.18
CA GLN A 225 4.13 14.24 -11.37
C GLN A 225 3.20 13.02 -11.22
N ASP A 226 3.73 11.87 -10.82
CA ASP A 226 2.95 10.64 -10.62
C ASP A 226 1.79 10.84 -9.64
N GLU A 227 2.03 11.55 -8.54
CA GLU A 227 1.03 11.78 -7.51
C GLU A 227 -0.03 12.80 -7.97
N LEU A 228 0.36 13.85 -8.70
CA LEU A 228 -0.58 14.78 -9.32
C LEU A 228 -1.46 14.06 -10.36
N GLU A 229 -0.88 13.20 -11.20
CA GLU A 229 -1.62 12.37 -12.16
C GLU A 229 -2.59 11.43 -11.42
N ARG A 230 -2.16 10.78 -10.34
CA ARG A 230 -3.02 9.93 -9.49
C ARG A 230 -4.20 10.71 -8.92
N LEU A 231 -3.96 11.90 -8.36
CA LEU A 231 -5.02 12.75 -7.79
C LEU A 231 -6.01 13.23 -8.85
N LEU A 232 -5.51 13.64 -10.02
CA LEU A 232 -6.33 14.20 -11.10
C LEU A 232 -7.13 13.13 -11.85
N MET A 233 -6.51 11.99 -12.16
CA MET A 233 -7.09 10.97 -13.05
C MET A 233 -7.76 9.82 -12.29
N ASN A 234 -7.13 9.31 -11.23
CA ASN A 234 -7.64 8.14 -10.50
C ASN A 234 -8.62 8.55 -9.41
N ASP A 235 -8.21 9.46 -8.53
CA ASP A 235 -9.02 9.88 -7.39
C ASP A 235 -10.09 10.91 -7.76
N ARG A 236 -9.97 11.50 -8.97
CA ARG A 236 -10.82 12.60 -9.47
C ARG A 236 -10.98 13.71 -8.41
N ALA A 237 -9.87 14.07 -7.77
CA ALA A 237 -9.83 15.06 -6.70
C ALA A 237 -10.32 16.42 -7.20
N ASP A 238 -11.01 17.18 -6.34
CA ASP A 238 -11.35 18.57 -6.63
C ASP A 238 -10.12 19.48 -6.47
N ASN A 239 -10.20 20.73 -6.95
CA ASN A 239 -9.07 21.66 -6.87
C ASN A 239 -8.64 21.91 -5.43
N LYS A 240 -9.59 21.91 -4.48
CA LYS A 240 -9.30 22.09 -3.06
C LYS A 240 -8.37 21.00 -2.54
N LYS A 241 -8.68 19.72 -2.78
CA LYS A 241 -7.82 18.61 -2.35
C LYS A 241 -6.43 18.67 -3.00
N ILE A 242 -6.34 19.16 -4.23
CA ILE A 242 -5.05 19.30 -4.94
C ILE A 242 -4.23 20.43 -4.29
N PHE A 243 -4.84 21.59 -4.01
CA PHE A 243 -4.18 22.67 -3.26
C PHE A 243 -3.73 22.20 -1.87
N ASP A 244 -4.64 21.58 -1.10
CA ASP A 244 -4.34 21.06 0.24
C ASP A 244 -3.17 20.06 0.19
N TRP A 245 -3.10 19.21 -0.85
CA TRP A 245 -1.99 18.28 -1.02
C TRP A 245 -0.69 18.99 -1.38
N ILE A 246 -0.69 19.93 -2.35
CA ILE A 246 0.52 20.67 -2.72
C ILE A 246 1.06 21.44 -1.52
N GLU A 247 0.20 22.16 -0.79
CA GLU A 247 0.59 22.95 0.40
C GLU A 247 1.10 22.07 1.54
N ALA A 248 0.59 20.85 1.69
CA ALA A 248 1.05 19.92 2.72
C ALA A 248 2.37 19.22 2.38
N ASN A 249 2.72 19.10 1.10
CA ASN A 249 3.84 18.27 0.65
C ASN A 249 5.01 19.04 0.02
N LEU A 250 4.78 20.25 -0.49
CA LEU A 250 5.77 21.07 -1.17
C LEU A 250 5.93 22.42 -0.48
N ASP A 251 7.15 22.91 -0.38
CA ASP A 251 7.43 24.26 0.08
C ASP A 251 7.28 25.28 -1.06
N GLU A 252 7.15 26.56 -0.70
CA GLU A 252 6.93 27.64 -1.66
C GLU A 252 8.07 27.81 -2.66
N ALA A 253 9.29 27.40 -2.31
CA ALA A 253 10.41 27.40 -3.24
C ALA A 253 10.21 26.36 -4.35
N THR A 254 9.85 25.12 -3.98
CA THR A 254 9.62 24.03 -4.94
C THR A 254 8.47 24.34 -5.88
N THR A 255 7.38 24.95 -5.41
CA THR A 255 6.24 25.28 -6.27
C THR A 255 6.54 26.37 -7.31
N LYS A 256 7.66 27.08 -7.17
CA LYS A 256 8.15 28.08 -8.15
C LYS A 256 9.21 27.53 -9.10
N GLU A 257 9.67 26.28 -8.90
CA GLU A 257 10.67 25.67 -9.76
C GLU A 257 10.10 25.27 -11.12
N GLN A 258 10.91 25.38 -12.17
CA GLN A 258 10.54 25.07 -13.56
C GLN A 258 10.04 23.63 -13.70
N THR A 259 10.69 22.69 -13.03
CA THR A 259 10.34 21.27 -13.04
C THR A 259 8.97 20.98 -12.44
N PHE A 260 8.59 21.68 -11.36
CA PHE A 260 7.25 21.57 -10.79
C PHE A 260 6.19 22.07 -11.76
N ILE A 261 6.42 23.22 -12.41
CA ILE A 261 5.49 23.77 -13.40
C ILE A 261 5.29 22.80 -14.55
N ARG A 262 6.37 22.14 -15.02
CA ARG A 262 6.26 21.11 -16.05
C ARG A 262 5.42 19.92 -15.59
N ALA A 263 5.68 19.40 -14.39
CA ALA A 263 4.93 18.28 -13.81
C ALA A 263 3.43 18.59 -13.67
N LEU A 264 3.11 19.77 -13.11
CA LEU A 264 1.73 20.23 -12.95
C LEU A 264 1.03 20.36 -14.30
N MET A 265 1.68 21.01 -15.26
CA MET A 265 1.11 21.21 -16.60
C MET A 265 0.85 19.87 -17.31
N THR A 266 1.82 18.96 -17.28
CA THR A 266 1.67 17.63 -17.87
C THR A 266 0.51 16.86 -17.25
N ALA A 267 0.41 16.84 -15.91
CA ALA A 267 -0.65 16.11 -15.21
C ALA A 267 -2.04 16.70 -15.50
N VAL A 268 -2.18 18.03 -15.48
CA VAL A 268 -3.44 18.72 -15.81
C VAL A 268 -3.86 18.44 -17.24
N CYS A 269 -2.96 18.60 -18.22
CA CYS A 269 -3.27 18.34 -19.63
C CYS A 269 -3.60 16.86 -19.88
N ARG A 270 -2.87 15.91 -19.27
CA ARG A 270 -3.19 14.47 -19.35
C ARG A 270 -4.59 14.17 -18.83
N SER A 271 -5.00 14.81 -17.73
CA SER A 271 -6.34 14.62 -17.18
C SER A 271 -7.48 15.12 -18.08
N ALA A 272 -7.17 16.00 -19.05
CA ALA A 272 -8.12 16.52 -20.03
C ALA A 272 -8.10 15.76 -21.36
N ILE A 273 -7.32 14.69 -21.47
CA ILE A 273 -7.24 13.85 -22.67
C ILE A 273 -7.89 12.52 -22.37
N THR A 274 -8.76 12.06 -23.27
CA THR A 274 -9.43 10.76 -23.16
C THR A 274 -9.27 9.95 -24.44
N GLY A 275 -9.37 8.62 -24.33
CA GLY A 275 -9.17 7.70 -25.45
C GLY A 275 -7.72 7.27 -25.65
N GLU A 276 -7.48 6.42 -26.64
CA GLU A 276 -6.17 5.82 -26.92
C GLU A 276 -5.86 5.87 -28.43
N GLY A 277 -4.58 6.04 -28.77
CA GLY A 277 -4.07 6.03 -30.15
C GLY A 277 -4.71 7.09 -31.04
N SER A 278 -5.27 6.68 -32.18
CA SER A 278 -5.91 7.60 -33.14
C SER A 278 -7.27 8.16 -32.69
N ARG A 279 -7.76 7.80 -31.50
CA ARG A 279 -9.06 8.24 -30.96
C ARG A 279 -8.94 9.20 -29.78
N LEU A 280 -7.78 9.85 -29.62
CA LEU A 280 -7.59 10.86 -28.57
C LEU A 280 -8.64 11.98 -28.72
N ARG A 281 -9.25 12.34 -27.60
CA ARG A 281 -10.25 13.41 -27.49
C ARG A 281 -9.84 14.40 -26.43
N TYR A 282 -10.01 15.66 -26.78
CA TYR A 282 -9.86 16.79 -25.87
C TYR A 282 -11.16 17.02 -25.10
N ASP A 283 -11.08 17.04 -23.77
CA ASP A 283 -12.20 17.39 -22.90
C ASP A 283 -12.03 18.83 -22.39
N THR A 284 -12.72 19.75 -23.08
CA THR A 284 -12.74 21.18 -22.75
C THR A 284 -13.21 21.45 -21.32
N GLN A 285 -14.19 20.69 -20.80
CA GLN A 285 -14.69 20.91 -19.44
C GLN A 285 -13.69 20.44 -18.39
N ALA A 286 -12.94 19.38 -18.68
CA ALA A 286 -11.93 18.88 -17.77
C ALA A 286 -10.80 19.90 -17.58
N ILE A 287 -10.28 20.49 -18.65
CA ILE A 287 -9.22 21.50 -18.56
C ILE A 287 -9.71 22.82 -17.95
N GLN A 288 -10.90 23.32 -18.33
CA GLN A 288 -11.47 24.56 -17.77
C GLN A 288 -11.66 24.48 -16.26
N LYS A 289 -12.05 23.31 -15.74
CA LYS A 289 -12.13 23.08 -14.29
C LYS A 289 -10.78 23.23 -13.58
N ARG A 290 -9.65 23.06 -14.28
CA ARG A 290 -8.30 23.08 -13.71
C ARG A 290 -7.52 24.36 -14.00
N VAL A 291 -8.07 25.30 -14.78
CA VAL A 291 -7.49 26.63 -15.05
C VAL A 291 -7.04 27.32 -13.76
N VAL A 292 -7.86 27.29 -12.72
CA VAL A 292 -7.55 27.93 -11.43
C VAL A 292 -6.31 27.34 -10.74
N LEU A 293 -5.97 26.07 -10.99
CA LEU A 293 -4.72 25.48 -10.50
C LEU A 293 -3.54 26.04 -11.27
N LEU A 294 -3.62 26.08 -12.60
CA LEU A 294 -2.55 26.59 -13.46
C LEU A 294 -2.28 28.07 -13.17
N GLN A 295 -3.32 28.91 -13.13
CA GLN A 295 -3.19 30.34 -12.80
C GLN A 295 -2.51 30.55 -11.44
N LYS A 296 -2.85 29.74 -10.42
CA LYS A 296 -2.27 29.88 -9.07
C LYS A 296 -0.76 29.62 -9.03
N TYR A 297 -0.24 28.71 -9.86
CA TYR A 297 1.16 28.30 -9.79
C TYR A 297 2.04 28.89 -10.91
N LEU A 298 1.46 29.22 -12.07
CA LEU A 298 2.15 30.00 -13.11
C LEU A 298 2.29 31.45 -12.65
N ASP A 299 1.29 31.99 -11.94
CA ASP A 299 1.36 33.26 -11.22
C ASP A 299 1.84 34.42 -12.13
N ASN A 300 1.28 34.47 -13.35
CA ASN A 300 1.52 35.49 -14.40
C ASN A 300 3.00 35.79 -14.68
N GLU A 301 3.85 34.77 -14.56
CA GLU A 301 5.28 34.89 -14.76
C GLU A 301 5.66 34.20 -16.06
N SER A 302 6.10 35.01 -17.03
CA SER A 302 6.46 34.57 -18.38
C SER A 302 7.45 33.39 -18.39
N SER A 303 8.41 33.36 -17.46
CA SER A 303 9.36 32.26 -17.36
C SER A 303 8.72 30.92 -16.95
N ARG A 304 7.68 30.94 -16.11
CA ARG A 304 6.92 29.73 -15.71
C ARG A 304 5.93 29.32 -16.80
N GLU A 305 5.24 30.29 -17.40
CA GLU A 305 4.35 30.06 -18.54
C GLU A 305 5.09 29.38 -19.72
N LEU A 306 6.30 29.85 -20.03
CA LEU A 306 7.17 29.24 -21.02
C LEU A 306 7.48 27.75 -20.70
N GLN A 307 7.72 27.42 -19.43
CA GLN A 307 7.94 26.04 -19.00
C GLN A 307 6.68 25.17 -19.14
N ALA A 308 5.50 25.74 -18.89
CA ALA A 308 4.23 25.07 -19.16
C ALA A 308 4.08 24.75 -20.66
N LEU A 309 4.43 25.68 -21.55
CA LEU A 309 4.41 25.46 -23.00
C LEU A 309 5.38 24.34 -23.43
N PHE A 310 6.59 24.28 -22.87
CA PHE A 310 7.52 23.18 -23.14
C PHE A 310 7.02 21.83 -22.62
N ALA A 311 6.40 21.79 -21.44
CA ALA A 311 5.80 20.58 -20.91
C ALA A 311 4.66 20.06 -21.79
N LEU A 312 3.83 20.97 -22.31
CA LEU A 312 2.77 20.63 -23.24
C LEU A 312 3.32 20.13 -24.58
N GLN A 313 4.37 20.76 -25.12
CA GLN A 313 5.08 20.27 -26.31
C GLN A 313 5.61 18.84 -26.10
N ALA A 314 6.28 18.58 -24.98
CA ALA A 314 6.80 17.26 -24.65
C ALA A 314 5.68 16.22 -24.53
N LEU A 315 4.54 16.60 -23.94
CA LEU A 315 3.35 15.73 -23.89
C LEU A 315 2.82 15.40 -25.29
N MET A 316 2.80 16.36 -26.22
CA MET A 316 2.39 16.09 -27.60
C MET A 316 3.33 15.09 -28.29
N VAL A 317 4.64 15.17 -28.03
CA VAL A 317 5.61 14.18 -28.54
C VAL A 317 5.30 12.79 -27.98
N GLN A 318 5.03 12.67 -26.68
CA GLN A 318 4.68 11.41 -26.02
C GLN A 318 3.37 10.78 -26.56
N LEU A 319 2.47 11.60 -27.12
CA LEU A 319 1.20 11.16 -27.69
C LEU A 319 1.26 10.93 -29.21
N ASP A 320 2.47 10.85 -29.78
CA ASP A 320 2.70 10.72 -31.23
C ASP A 320 2.11 11.87 -32.07
N GLN A 321 2.09 13.08 -31.50
CA GLN A 321 1.71 14.34 -32.15
C GLN A 321 0.31 14.31 -32.81
N PRO A 322 -0.75 14.13 -32.01
CA PRO A 322 -2.11 14.05 -32.52
C PRO A 322 -2.53 15.37 -33.18
N PRO A 323 -3.25 15.33 -34.32
CA PRO A 323 -3.64 16.52 -35.05
C PRO A 323 -4.57 17.40 -34.21
N ASN A 324 -4.40 18.71 -34.29
CA ASN A 324 -5.21 19.75 -33.63
C ASN A 324 -5.20 19.76 -32.09
N LEU A 325 -4.63 18.77 -31.41
CA LEU A 325 -4.68 18.70 -29.94
C LEU A 325 -3.90 19.85 -29.29
N LEU A 326 -2.67 20.10 -29.74
CA LEU A 326 -1.85 21.22 -29.25
C LEU A 326 -2.57 22.56 -29.44
N ARG A 327 -3.19 22.75 -30.61
CA ARG A 327 -3.95 23.95 -30.93
C ARG A 327 -5.10 24.18 -29.96
N MET A 328 -5.89 23.14 -29.67
CA MET A 328 -7.01 23.23 -28.72
C MET A 328 -6.54 23.61 -27.30
N PHE A 329 -5.40 23.07 -26.85
CA PHE A 329 -4.82 23.50 -25.58
C PHE A 329 -4.37 24.96 -25.63
N PHE A 330 -3.68 25.40 -26.69
CA PHE A 330 -3.23 26.79 -26.81
C PHE A 330 -4.41 27.77 -26.81
N ASP A 331 -5.48 27.49 -27.56
CA ASP A 331 -6.69 28.31 -27.57
C ASP A 331 -7.27 28.43 -26.14
N THR A 332 -7.44 27.31 -25.42
CA THR A 332 -8.00 27.35 -24.05
C THR A 332 -7.08 28.03 -23.04
N LEU A 333 -5.77 27.82 -23.12
CA LEU A 333 -4.82 28.43 -22.19
C LEU A 333 -4.69 29.94 -22.40
N TYR A 334 -4.85 30.39 -23.64
CA TYR A 334 -4.92 31.80 -23.99
C TYR A 334 -6.25 32.43 -23.54
N ASP A 335 -7.39 31.84 -23.92
CA ASP A 335 -8.73 32.37 -23.62
C ASP A 335 -9.02 32.46 -22.12
N GLU A 336 -8.38 31.61 -21.31
CA GLU A 336 -8.56 31.55 -19.86
C GLU A 336 -7.44 32.27 -19.08
N ASP A 337 -6.66 33.15 -19.74
CA ASP A 337 -5.59 33.96 -19.15
C ASP A 337 -4.55 33.12 -18.37
N VAL A 338 -4.22 31.92 -18.86
CA VAL A 338 -3.21 31.04 -18.24
C VAL A 338 -1.81 31.30 -18.80
N ILE A 339 -1.73 31.62 -20.10
CA ILE A 339 -0.48 31.87 -20.82
C ILE A 339 -0.61 33.20 -21.58
N SER A 340 0.34 34.10 -21.34
CA SER A 340 0.43 35.40 -22.01
C SER A 340 0.93 35.29 -23.45
N GLU A 341 0.64 36.32 -24.25
CA GLU A 341 1.19 36.48 -25.61
C GLU A 341 2.73 36.43 -25.61
N ASP A 342 3.36 37.13 -24.66
CA ASP A 342 4.80 37.15 -24.48
C ASP A 342 5.39 35.74 -24.30
N ALA A 343 4.73 34.88 -23.53
CA ALA A 343 5.16 33.51 -23.34
C ALA A 343 5.03 32.66 -24.62
N PHE A 344 3.98 32.86 -25.43
CA PHE A 344 3.86 32.21 -26.73
C PHE A 344 4.95 32.64 -27.71
N TYR A 345 5.26 33.95 -27.77
CA TYR A 345 6.36 34.46 -28.60
C TYR A 345 7.73 33.99 -28.11
N ALA A 346 7.96 33.95 -26.80
CA ALA A 346 9.17 33.40 -26.21
C ALA A 346 9.32 31.91 -26.54
N TRP A 347 8.23 31.14 -26.48
CA TRP A 347 8.22 29.74 -26.87
C TRP A 347 8.51 29.55 -28.36
N GLU A 348 7.89 30.34 -29.25
CA GLU A 348 8.11 30.28 -30.70
C GLU A 348 9.58 30.57 -31.04
N SER A 349 10.12 31.66 -30.52
CA SER A 349 11.48 32.15 -30.81
C SER A 349 12.61 31.39 -30.10
N ASN A 350 12.29 30.51 -29.13
CA ASN A 350 13.30 29.78 -28.37
C ASN A 350 14.20 28.87 -29.24
N THR A 351 15.51 28.96 -29.08
CA THR A 351 16.50 28.18 -29.85
C THR A 351 17.32 27.21 -28.99
N ASP A 352 16.90 26.95 -27.76
CA ASP A 352 17.59 26.04 -26.85
C ASP A 352 17.59 24.62 -27.42
N PRO A 353 18.76 23.99 -27.66
CA PRO A 353 18.85 22.63 -28.17
C PRO A 353 18.07 21.58 -27.37
N SER A 354 17.92 21.75 -26.04
CA SER A 354 17.19 20.77 -25.21
C SER A 354 15.68 20.81 -25.41
N GLU A 355 15.12 21.89 -25.95
CA GLU A 355 13.68 22.09 -26.12
C GLU A 355 13.22 22.01 -27.59
N GLN A 356 14.10 21.54 -28.50
CA GLN A 356 13.77 21.44 -29.93
C GLN A 356 13.00 20.16 -30.30
N GLU A 357 12.97 19.16 -29.42
CA GLU A 357 12.27 17.91 -29.70
C GLU A 357 10.78 18.14 -29.93
N GLY A 358 10.28 17.72 -31.10
CA GLY A 358 8.88 17.92 -31.50
C GLY A 358 8.49 19.35 -31.87
N LYS A 359 9.34 20.35 -31.59
CA LYS A 359 9.03 21.78 -31.78
C LYS A 359 8.66 22.13 -33.23
N SER A 360 9.39 21.60 -34.21
CA SER A 360 9.12 21.89 -35.62
C SER A 360 7.72 21.44 -36.09
N VAL A 361 7.20 20.35 -35.53
CA VAL A 361 5.85 19.87 -35.84
C VAL A 361 4.80 20.64 -35.03
N ALA A 362 5.09 20.92 -33.76
CA ALA A 362 4.28 21.80 -32.92
C ALA A 362 4.02 23.14 -33.63
N LEU A 363 5.07 23.85 -34.06
CA LEU A 363 5.00 25.13 -34.80
C LEU A 363 4.12 25.05 -36.05
N LYS A 364 4.23 23.97 -36.82
CA LYS A 364 3.39 23.74 -38.01
C LYS A 364 1.91 23.59 -37.64
N SER A 365 1.62 22.91 -36.52
CA SER A 365 0.24 22.68 -36.08
C SER A 365 -0.45 23.95 -35.55
N ILE A 366 0.32 24.91 -35.05
CA ILE A 366 -0.18 26.16 -34.43
C ILE A 366 0.08 27.40 -35.27
N THR A 367 0.54 27.27 -36.52
CA THR A 367 0.89 28.42 -37.38
C THR A 367 -0.26 29.43 -37.51
N ALA A 368 -1.50 28.95 -37.71
CA ALA A 368 -2.68 29.83 -37.78
C ALA A 368 -2.99 30.54 -36.46
N PHE A 369 -2.62 29.95 -35.31
CA PHE A 369 -2.77 30.59 -33.99
C PHE A 369 -1.79 31.75 -33.86
N MET A 370 -0.51 31.53 -34.18
CA MET A 370 0.53 32.57 -34.07
C MET A 370 0.40 33.69 -35.09
N SER A 371 -0.20 33.43 -36.27
CA SER A 371 -0.56 34.50 -37.21
C SER A 371 -1.67 35.37 -36.64
N TRP A 372 -2.73 34.74 -36.11
CA TRP A 372 -3.83 35.46 -35.48
C TRP A 372 -3.39 36.26 -34.26
N LEU A 373 -2.52 35.70 -33.41
CA LEU A 373 -2.00 36.38 -32.22
C LEU A 373 -1.28 37.71 -32.59
N ARG A 374 -0.48 37.69 -33.66
CA ARG A 374 0.22 38.89 -34.17
C ARG A 374 -0.74 39.91 -34.78
N GLU A 375 -1.78 39.46 -35.47
CA GLU A 375 -2.78 40.35 -36.08
C GLU A 375 -3.65 41.03 -35.00
N ALA A 376 -3.93 40.34 -33.89
CA ALA A 376 -4.70 40.88 -32.78
C ALA A 376 -3.91 41.92 -31.95
N GLU A 377 -2.58 41.83 -31.91
CA GLU A 377 -1.69 42.80 -31.23
C GLU A 377 -1.57 44.14 -32.00
N GLU A 378 -1.84 44.14 -33.31
CA GLU A 378 -1.78 45.33 -34.16
C GLU A 378 -3.07 46.19 -34.13
N GLU A 379 -4.15 45.73 -33.51
CA GLU A 379 -5.43 46.46 -33.28
C GLU A 379 -5.52 47.06 -31.86
#